data_AF-A0AAD8UQ54-F1
#
_entry.id   AF-A0AAD8UQ54-F1
#
_cell.length_a   1.000
_cell.length_b   1.000
_cell.length_c   1.000
_cell.angle_alpha   90.00
_cell.angle_beta   90.00
_cell.angle_gamma   90.00
#
_symmetry.space_group_name_H-M   'P 1'
#
loop_
_entity.id
_entity.type
_entity.pdbx_description
1 polymer ?
#
loop_
_entity_poly.entity_id
_entity_poly.type
_entity_poly.pdbx_seq_one_letter_code
_entity_poly.pdbx_strand_id
1 'polypeptide(L)'
;MADSDWRTQLSASDRYENIQRIKSVLETASPDAKDTSQSDAFSVENQAYKDSSSRAQYDEICQLVGSANLSRPEAPALAEDQPEDVGVTIGSYKICVPFASGLTSEVYRCKDRALKVIVETHNIEPHNPQREAKILATLKRPCIPLLETFRDQEQRFVLVFPYKPMTLANVIDKGAIPLPQVRRLFKDIFTALVDIHGQGIIHRDIKPEAILLDSPDGPAYLSDFGTAWHPTMSIVSEPAKSKILDIGTGPYRAPEALFGDKAYGPSVDMWAAGAMLAECCRSPPKPLFESRPAHEDGNQLGLILSIFKTLGTPTRETWPEAANFKTPPFEMYRMFNGQPWTEILPEVDPHVRDLISSLVHFDSKRATAEQALQHKFMVGTEESQA
;
A
#
# COMPACT_ATOMS: atom_id res chain seq x y z
N MET A 1 36.23 9.81 5.21
CA MET A 1 35.71 9.27 3.94
C MET A 1 34.69 8.24 4.33
N ALA A 2 33.40 8.55 4.16
CA ALA A 2 32.33 7.64 4.52
C ALA A 2 32.42 6.42 3.59
N ASP A 3 32.46 5.22 4.18
CA ASP A 3 32.36 3.99 3.41
C ASP A 3 31.01 4.01 2.69
N SER A 4 31.07 4.11 1.36
CA SER A 4 29.88 4.03 0.51
C SER A 4 29.27 2.65 0.74
N ASP A 5 28.03 2.57 1.21
CA ASP A 5 27.32 1.30 1.30
C ASP A 5 27.30 0.65 -0.10
N TRP A 6 28.07 -0.42 -0.28
CA TRP A 6 28.28 -1.07 -1.57
C TRP A 6 26.96 -1.55 -2.20
N ARG A 7 25.92 -1.73 -1.37
CA ARG A 7 24.56 -2.06 -1.79
C ARG A 7 23.92 -0.98 -2.65
N THR A 8 24.27 0.29 -2.43
CA THR A 8 23.79 1.41 -3.24
C THR A 8 24.43 1.47 -4.63
N GLN A 9 25.52 0.72 -4.83
CA GLN A 9 26.22 0.58 -6.11
C GLN A 9 25.85 -0.69 -6.87
N LEU A 10 25.06 -1.61 -6.29
CA LEU A 10 24.50 -2.75 -7.03
C LEU A 10 23.31 -2.30 -7.85
N SER A 11 23.42 -2.42 -9.18
CA SER A 11 22.25 -2.25 -10.03
C SER A 11 21.36 -3.49 -9.98
N ALA A 12 20.08 -3.31 -10.31
CA ALA A 12 19.17 -4.44 -10.49
C ALA A 12 19.62 -5.40 -11.60
N SER A 13 20.38 -4.89 -12.59
CA SER A 13 20.96 -5.71 -13.67
C SER A 13 22.05 -6.64 -13.14
N ASP A 14 22.95 -6.14 -12.28
CA ASP A 14 24.05 -6.94 -11.72
C ASP A 14 23.53 -8.08 -10.85
N ARG A 15 22.52 -7.80 -10.03
CA ARG A 15 21.84 -8.82 -9.20
C ARG A 15 21.15 -9.86 -10.06
N TYR A 16 20.47 -9.42 -11.12
CA TYR A 16 19.81 -10.33 -12.05
C TYR A 16 20.80 -11.25 -12.77
N GLU A 17 21.94 -10.73 -13.22
CA GLU A 17 22.99 -11.53 -13.85
C GLU A 17 23.57 -12.59 -12.89
N ASN A 18 23.77 -12.23 -11.61
CA ASN A 18 24.20 -13.17 -10.59
C ASN A 18 23.16 -14.28 -10.33
N ILE A 19 21.88 -13.92 -10.24
CA ILE A 19 20.77 -14.88 -10.09
C ILE A 19 20.71 -15.82 -11.31
N GLN A 20 20.84 -15.31 -12.53
CA GLN A 20 20.86 -16.15 -13.74
C GLN A 20 22.07 -17.09 -13.77
N ARG A 21 23.24 -16.62 -13.29
CA ARG A 21 24.45 -17.45 -13.19
C ARG A 21 24.26 -18.59 -12.19
N ILE A 22 23.75 -18.29 -10.98
CA ILE A 22 23.47 -19.30 -9.94
C ILE A 22 22.41 -20.29 -10.44
N LYS A 23 21.36 -19.80 -11.11
CA LYS A 23 20.31 -20.64 -11.72
C LYS A 23 20.90 -21.63 -12.73
N SER A 24 21.74 -21.15 -13.65
CA SER A 24 22.40 -22.00 -14.65
C SER A 24 23.19 -23.14 -13.99
N VAL A 25 23.90 -22.83 -12.90
CA VAL A 25 24.65 -23.84 -12.12
C VAL A 25 23.70 -24.85 -11.46
N LEU A 26 22.61 -24.40 -10.84
CA LEU A 26 21.62 -25.29 -10.21
C LEU A 26 20.90 -26.20 -11.22
N GLU A 27 20.59 -25.69 -12.41
CA GLU A 27 19.98 -26.47 -13.50
C GLU A 27 20.93 -27.52 -14.08
N THR A 28 22.24 -27.23 -14.14
CA THR A 28 23.24 -28.24 -14.53
C THR A 28 23.42 -29.35 -13.49
N ALA A 29 23.10 -29.09 -12.22
CA ALA A 29 23.19 -30.07 -11.13
C ALA A 29 21.92 -30.93 -10.98
N SER A 30 20.76 -30.48 -11.46
CA SER A 30 19.50 -31.23 -11.43
C SER A 30 18.57 -30.88 -12.60
N PRO A 31 18.65 -31.62 -13.72
CA PRO A 31 17.96 -31.29 -14.98
C PRO A 31 16.41 -31.32 -14.93
N ASP A 32 15.83 -32.00 -13.94
CA ASP A 32 14.37 -32.21 -13.81
C ASP A 32 13.64 -31.12 -13.00
N ALA A 33 14.36 -30.11 -12.50
CA ALA A 33 13.88 -29.14 -11.50
C ALA A 33 13.83 -27.68 -12.00
N LYS A 34 13.43 -27.46 -13.27
CA LYS A 34 13.49 -26.13 -13.94
C LYS A 34 12.64 -25.02 -13.29
N ASP A 35 11.55 -25.35 -12.61
CA ASP A 35 10.71 -24.35 -11.94
C ASP A 35 11.21 -24.02 -10.51
N THR A 36 11.87 -24.97 -9.84
CA THR A 36 12.47 -24.80 -8.50
C THR A 36 13.84 -24.11 -8.55
N SER A 37 14.62 -24.32 -9.62
CA SER A 37 15.97 -23.76 -9.78
C SER A 37 16.03 -22.23 -9.72
N GLN A 38 14.96 -21.55 -10.15
CA GLN A 38 14.86 -20.08 -10.12
C GLN A 38 14.66 -19.57 -8.68
N SER A 39 13.78 -20.21 -7.91
CA SER A 39 13.51 -19.86 -6.51
C SER A 39 14.74 -20.11 -5.62
N ASP A 40 15.44 -21.22 -5.89
CA ASP A 40 16.64 -21.60 -5.15
C ASP A 40 17.81 -20.66 -5.48
N ALA A 41 18.01 -20.31 -6.76
CA ALA A 41 19.03 -19.36 -7.17
C ALA A 41 18.83 -17.98 -6.53
N PHE A 42 17.58 -17.54 -6.43
CA PHE A 42 17.21 -16.28 -5.80
C PHE A 42 17.48 -16.30 -4.29
N SER A 43 17.12 -17.39 -3.61
CA SER A 43 17.34 -17.54 -2.17
C SER A 43 18.83 -17.48 -1.81
N VAL A 44 19.67 -18.11 -2.63
CA VAL A 44 21.11 -18.13 -2.42
C VAL A 44 21.75 -16.77 -2.67
N GLU A 45 21.37 -16.06 -3.74
CA GLU A 45 21.87 -14.70 -3.98
C GLU A 45 21.42 -13.73 -2.87
N ASN A 46 20.18 -13.84 -2.39
CA ASN A 46 19.66 -12.94 -1.37
C ASN A 46 20.35 -13.16 -0.02
N GLN A 47 20.66 -14.40 0.33
CA GLN A 47 21.46 -14.70 1.51
C GLN A 47 22.87 -14.11 1.38
N ALA A 48 23.50 -14.26 0.21
CA ALA A 48 24.79 -13.63 -0.06
C ALA A 48 24.73 -12.11 0.06
N TYR A 49 23.67 -11.47 -0.43
CA TYR A 49 23.48 -10.01 -0.37
C TYR A 49 23.31 -9.48 1.06
N LYS A 50 22.59 -10.23 1.91
CA LYS A 50 22.35 -9.87 3.33
C LYS A 50 23.59 -10.10 4.18
N ASP A 51 24.25 -11.24 4.01
CA ASP A 51 25.35 -11.66 4.89
C ASP A 51 26.70 -11.05 4.51
N SER A 52 26.82 -10.49 3.31
CA SER A 52 28.07 -9.89 2.86
C SER A 52 28.30 -8.51 3.47
N SER A 53 29.47 -8.34 4.05
CA SER A 53 29.96 -7.06 4.58
C SER A 53 30.58 -6.17 3.50
N SER A 54 30.95 -6.73 2.35
CA SER A 54 31.56 -6.01 1.22
C SER A 54 31.15 -6.57 -0.14
N ARG A 55 31.31 -5.77 -1.20
CA ARG A 55 31.06 -6.20 -2.59
C ARG A 55 31.88 -7.42 -3.01
N ALA A 56 33.16 -7.45 -2.63
CA ALA A 56 34.05 -8.57 -2.97
C ALA A 56 33.59 -9.88 -2.34
N GLN A 57 33.14 -9.84 -1.07
CA GLN A 57 32.59 -11.00 -0.38
C GLN A 57 31.28 -11.49 -1.03
N TYR A 58 30.41 -10.57 -1.45
CA TYR A 58 29.19 -10.89 -2.18
C TYR A 58 29.46 -11.55 -3.53
N ASP A 59 30.39 -10.98 -4.32
CA ASP A 59 30.76 -11.52 -5.63
C ASP A 59 31.43 -12.90 -5.48
N GLU A 60 32.25 -13.10 -4.44
CA GLU A 60 32.90 -14.39 -4.13
C GLU A 60 31.87 -15.47 -3.74
N ILE A 61 30.89 -15.15 -2.89
CA ILE A 61 29.81 -16.09 -2.53
C ILE A 61 28.98 -16.45 -3.77
N CYS A 62 28.61 -15.46 -4.60
CA CYS A 62 27.88 -15.72 -5.85
C CYS A 62 28.68 -16.56 -6.86
N GLN A 63 30.02 -16.59 -6.74
CA GLN A 63 30.91 -17.45 -7.54
C GLN A 63 31.12 -18.85 -6.92
N LEU A 64 31.10 -18.99 -5.59
CA LEU A 64 31.44 -20.22 -4.85
C LEU A 64 30.27 -21.17 -4.57
N VAL A 65 29.02 -20.77 -4.79
CA VAL A 65 27.79 -21.55 -4.54
C VAL A 65 27.71 -22.89 -5.30
N GLY A 66 28.69 -23.23 -6.13
CA GLY A 66 28.89 -24.57 -6.69
C GLY A 66 29.41 -25.64 -5.71
N SER A 67 29.57 -25.37 -4.40
CA SER A 67 30.05 -26.37 -3.45
C SER A 67 29.51 -26.18 -2.02
N ALA A 68 28.70 -27.16 -1.59
CA ALA A 68 28.36 -27.56 -0.22
C ALA A 68 27.00 -27.14 0.40
N ASN A 69 26.34 -28.18 0.95
CA ASN A 69 25.11 -28.24 1.73
C ASN A 69 25.02 -27.21 2.85
N LEU A 70 23.84 -26.60 3.04
CA LEU A 70 23.49 -25.84 4.24
C LEU A 70 22.13 -26.30 4.82
N SER A 71 22.18 -26.70 6.08
CA SER A 71 21.09 -27.11 6.95
C SER A 71 20.23 -25.91 7.38
N ARG A 72 18.91 -26.11 7.46
CA ARG A 72 17.90 -25.14 7.90
C ARG A 72 17.96 -24.87 9.42
N PRO A 73 17.80 -23.62 9.89
CA PRO A 73 17.24 -23.32 11.20
C PRO A 73 15.71 -23.19 11.12
N GLU A 74 15.01 -23.77 12.08
CA GLU A 74 13.56 -23.64 12.27
C GLU A 74 13.15 -22.22 12.70
N ALA A 75 12.02 -21.75 12.16
CA ALA A 75 11.33 -20.56 12.62
C ALA A 75 10.50 -20.89 13.89
N PRO A 76 10.37 -19.96 14.87
CA PRO A 76 9.52 -20.18 16.01
C PRO A 76 8.04 -20.14 15.62
N ALA A 77 7.28 -21.05 16.21
CA ALA A 77 5.86 -21.26 15.98
C ALA A 77 4.99 -20.08 16.47
N LEU A 78 3.91 -19.85 15.73
CA LEU A 78 2.73 -19.08 16.14
C LEU A 78 2.14 -19.73 17.40
N ALA A 79 1.94 -18.93 18.46
CA ALA A 79 1.18 -19.34 19.63
C ALA A 79 -0.25 -18.82 19.53
N GLU A 80 -1.20 -19.74 19.42
CA GLU A 80 -2.63 -19.53 19.71
C GLU A 80 -2.90 -19.66 21.22
N ASP A 81 -4.03 -19.06 21.63
CA ASP A 81 -4.65 -18.98 22.96
C ASP A 81 -3.89 -18.19 24.05
N GLN A 82 -4.30 -16.92 24.23
CA GLN A 82 -4.09 -16.19 25.47
C GLN A 82 -5.42 -16.05 26.24
N PRO A 83 -5.40 -16.23 27.57
CA PRO A 83 -6.61 -16.23 28.39
C PRO A 83 -7.30 -14.86 28.38
N GLU A 84 -8.63 -14.89 28.36
CA GLU A 84 -9.46 -13.74 28.67
C GLU A 84 -9.09 -13.19 30.06
N ASP A 85 -8.88 -11.87 30.14
CA ASP A 85 -8.84 -11.01 31.35
C ASP A 85 -7.49 -10.49 31.92
N VAL A 86 -6.41 -10.36 31.13
CA VAL A 86 -5.20 -9.61 31.53
C VAL A 86 -4.86 -8.46 30.57
N GLY A 87 -5.68 -7.41 30.57
CA GLY A 87 -5.36 -6.20 29.81
C GLY A 87 -4.24 -5.36 30.44
N VAL A 88 -3.42 -4.70 29.62
CA VAL A 88 -2.32 -3.84 30.08
C VAL A 88 -2.81 -2.42 30.45
N THR A 89 -2.02 -1.67 31.21
CA THR A 89 -2.33 -0.27 31.56
C THR A 89 -1.46 0.67 30.73
N ILE A 90 -2.07 1.55 29.93
CA ILE A 90 -1.38 2.51 29.06
C ILE A 90 -1.80 3.92 29.48
N GLY A 91 -0.91 4.64 30.18
CA GLY A 91 -1.25 5.93 30.79
C GLY A 91 -2.39 5.80 31.81
N SER A 92 -3.49 6.53 31.59
CA SER A 92 -4.71 6.47 32.41
C SER A 92 -5.66 5.33 32.01
N TYR A 93 -5.42 4.68 30.88
CA TYR A 93 -6.27 3.62 30.33
C TYR A 93 -5.89 2.27 30.94
N LYS A 94 -6.88 1.57 31.51
CA LYS A 94 -6.71 0.27 32.17
C LYS A 94 -7.40 -0.81 31.37
N ILE A 95 -6.88 -2.04 31.45
CA ILE A 95 -7.45 -3.21 30.77
C ILE A 95 -7.45 -3.00 29.25
N CYS A 96 -6.31 -2.57 28.71
CA CYS A 96 -6.10 -2.42 27.27
C CYS A 96 -5.70 -3.78 26.70
N VAL A 97 -6.41 -4.26 25.68
CA VAL A 97 -6.17 -5.55 25.04
C VAL A 97 -5.52 -5.31 23.67
N PRO A 98 -4.44 -6.02 23.30
CA PRO A 98 -3.86 -5.93 21.96
C PRO A 98 -4.94 -6.19 20.90
N PHE A 99 -4.98 -5.35 19.86
CA PHE A 99 -5.99 -5.41 18.81
C PHE A 99 -5.38 -5.58 17.41
N ALA A 100 -4.34 -4.81 17.09
CA ALA A 100 -3.64 -4.91 15.82
C ALA A 100 -2.17 -4.52 15.99
N SER A 101 -1.31 -4.99 15.09
CA SER A 101 0.09 -4.58 15.02
C SER A 101 0.41 -4.09 13.61
N GLY A 102 1.22 -3.05 13.50
CA GLY A 102 1.68 -2.45 12.26
C GLY A 102 3.17 -2.15 12.32
N LEU A 103 3.72 -1.63 11.22
CA LEU A 103 5.16 -1.44 11.07
C LEU A 103 5.80 -0.56 12.16
N THR A 104 5.12 0.53 12.55
CA THR A 104 5.66 1.52 13.50
C THR A 104 4.87 1.60 14.81
N SER A 105 3.76 0.88 14.91
CA SER A 105 2.81 1.03 16.02
C SER A 105 2.04 -0.24 16.33
N GLU A 106 1.69 -0.40 17.59
CA GLU A 106 0.73 -1.38 18.07
C GLU A 106 -0.58 -0.68 18.45
N VAL A 107 -1.72 -1.31 18.18
CA VAL A 107 -3.04 -0.79 18.51
C VAL A 107 -3.66 -1.65 19.60
N TYR A 108 -4.08 -1.00 20.68
CA TYR A 108 -4.76 -1.62 21.80
C TYR A 108 -6.21 -1.14 21.89
N ARG A 109 -7.14 -2.04 22.15
CA ARG A 109 -8.52 -1.71 22.48
C ARG A 109 -8.67 -1.50 23.98
N CYS A 110 -9.23 -0.37 24.39
CA CYS A 110 -9.63 -0.09 25.76
C CYS A 110 -11.09 0.39 25.77
N LYS A 111 -12.03 -0.49 26.10
CA LYS A 111 -13.49 -0.23 26.02
C LYS A 111 -13.92 0.25 24.63
N ASP A 112 -14.31 1.53 24.51
CA ASP A 112 -14.75 2.24 23.31
C ASP A 112 -13.62 3.07 22.67
N ARG A 113 -12.37 2.86 23.10
CA ARG A 113 -11.17 3.54 22.60
C ARG A 113 -10.19 2.58 21.94
N ALA A 114 -9.51 3.08 20.91
CA ALA A 114 -8.34 2.45 20.32
C ALA A 114 -7.12 3.34 20.61
N LEU A 115 -6.06 2.74 21.14
CA LEU A 115 -4.80 3.40 21.49
C LEU A 115 -3.74 2.92 20.52
N LYS A 116 -3.31 3.80 19.61
CA LYS A 116 -2.16 3.55 18.72
C LYS A 116 -0.89 3.97 19.47
N VAL A 117 -0.16 2.98 19.97
CA VAL A 117 1.11 3.12 20.70
C VAL A 117 2.25 3.03 19.70
N ILE A 118 3.07 4.08 19.60
CA ILE A 118 4.24 4.07 18.73
C ILE A 118 5.35 3.25 19.39
N VAL A 119 5.77 2.17 18.73
CA VAL A 119 6.77 1.22 19.25
C VAL A 119 8.13 1.37 18.58
N GLU A 120 8.17 1.81 17.33
CA GLU A 120 9.43 2.08 16.63
C GLU A 120 9.91 3.50 16.95
N THR A 121 11.17 3.62 17.35
CA THR A 121 11.79 4.90 17.75
C THR A 121 12.60 5.51 16.62
N HIS A 122 12.97 4.72 15.61
CA HIS A 122 13.65 5.23 14.43
C HIS A 122 12.66 5.87 13.45
N ASN A 123 13.09 6.96 12.82
CA ASN A 123 12.29 7.66 11.83
C ASN A 123 12.27 6.82 10.53
N ILE A 124 11.22 6.02 10.35
CA ILE A 124 10.98 5.29 9.10
C ILE A 124 10.23 6.24 8.16
N GLU A 125 10.92 6.86 7.21
CA GLU A 125 10.27 7.66 6.18
C GLU A 125 9.30 6.80 5.35
N PRO A 126 8.09 7.28 5.01
CA PRO A 126 7.50 8.59 5.29
C PRO A 126 6.74 8.70 6.63
N HIS A 127 6.74 7.67 7.46
CA HIS A 127 5.99 7.63 8.72
C HIS A 127 6.50 8.66 9.73
N ASN A 128 5.61 9.55 10.18
CA ASN A 128 5.93 10.55 11.20
C ASN A 128 4.77 10.74 12.18
N PRO A 129 4.80 10.10 13.36
CA PRO A 129 3.69 10.13 14.31
C PRO A 129 3.32 11.53 14.82
N GLN A 130 4.30 12.43 14.99
CA GLN A 130 4.03 13.79 15.44
C GLN A 130 3.34 14.63 14.36
N ARG A 131 3.70 14.40 13.09
CA ARG A 131 3.00 15.00 11.95
C ARG A 131 1.61 14.42 11.81
N GLU A 132 1.46 13.10 11.91
CA GLU A 132 0.16 12.41 11.90
C GLU A 132 -0.80 13.04 12.91
N ALA A 133 -0.37 13.21 14.17
CA ALA A 133 -1.17 13.85 15.20
C ALA A 133 -1.58 15.30 14.85
N LYS A 134 -0.64 16.09 14.28
CA LYS A 134 -0.92 17.48 13.87
C LYS A 134 -1.89 17.55 12.70
N ILE A 135 -1.77 16.65 11.73
CA ILE A 135 -2.67 16.55 10.58
C ILE A 135 -4.06 16.14 11.08
N LEU A 136 -4.17 15.05 11.85
CA LEU A 136 -5.43 14.56 12.40
C LEU A 136 -6.20 15.62 13.19
N ALA A 137 -5.50 16.49 13.91
CA ALA A 137 -6.12 17.58 14.67
C ALA A 137 -6.84 18.63 13.81
N THR A 138 -6.58 18.69 12.49
CA THR A 138 -7.27 19.61 11.56
C THR A 138 -8.46 18.96 10.84
N LEU A 139 -8.58 17.64 10.90
CA LEU A 139 -9.53 16.89 10.07
C LEU A 139 -10.93 16.86 10.66
N LYS A 140 -11.92 16.73 9.77
CA LYS A 140 -13.33 16.57 10.13
C LYS A 140 -13.82 15.19 9.75
N ARG A 141 -15.01 14.83 10.25
CA ARG A 141 -15.69 13.62 9.78
C ARG A 141 -15.96 13.74 8.27
N PRO A 142 -15.78 12.66 7.49
CA PRO A 142 -15.59 11.27 7.93
C PRO A 142 -14.12 10.80 8.07
N CYS A 143 -13.15 11.66 8.39
CA CYS A 143 -11.87 11.18 8.93
C CYS A 143 -12.04 10.73 10.40
N ILE A 144 -11.24 9.74 10.83
CA ILE A 144 -11.24 9.29 12.23
C ILE A 144 -10.81 10.44 13.16
N PRO A 145 -11.59 10.78 14.19
CA PRO A 145 -11.23 11.89 15.06
C PRO A 145 -10.14 11.44 16.04
N LEU A 146 -9.05 12.21 16.12
CA LEU A 146 -8.07 12.11 17.19
C LEU A 146 -8.67 12.71 18.47
N LEU A 147 -8.79 11.90 19.51
CA LEU A 147 -9.39 12.31 20.78
C LEU A 147 -8.37 12.99 21.68
N GLU A 148 -7.18 12.39 21.78
CA GLU A 148 -6.08 12.95 22.55
C GLU A 148 -4.75 12.29 22.15
N THR A 149 -3.66 12.90 22.63
CA THR A 149 -2.31 12.35 22.55
C THR A 149 -1.61 12.48 23.88
N PHE A 150 -0.82 11.48 24.29
CA PHE A 150 -0.01 11.54 25.50
C PHE A 150 1.26 10.70 25.37
N ARG A 151 2.11 10.73 26.40
CA ARG A 151 3.21 9.77 26.58
C ARG A 151 2.88 8.82 27.71
N ASP A 152 3.00 7.52 27.46
CA ASP A 152 2.72 6.50 28.47
C ASP A 152 3.84 6.39 29.53
N GLN A 153 3.78 5.37 30.39
CA GLN A 153 4.76 5.20 31.45
C GLN A 153 6.17 4.89 30.90
N GLU A 154 6.27 4.34 29.70
CA GLU A 154 7.52 4.03 28.99
C GLU A 154 7.97 5.18 28.07
N GLN A 155 7.34 6.36 28.18
CA GLN A 155 7.59 7.53 27.32
C GLN A 155 7.26 7.30 25.83
N ARG A 156 6.51 6.25 25.47
CA ARG A 156 6.05 6.03 24.10
C ARG A 156 4.95 7.03 23.76
N PHE A 157 4.95 7.52 22.52
CA PHE A 157 3.91 8.42 22.04
C PHE A 157 2.64 7.62 21.74
N VAL A 158 1.49 8.08 22.24
CA VAL A 158 0.21 7.39 22.10
C VAL A 158 -0.82 8.33 21.50
N LEU A 159 -1.53 7.86 20.47
CA LEU A 159 -2.69 8.52 19.87
C LEU A 159 -3.95 7.75 20.24
N VAL A 160 -4.99 8.46 20.69
CA VAL A 160 -6.26 7.84 21.12
C VAL A 160 -7.37 8.18 20.14
N PHE A 161 -8.10 7.15 19.72
CA PHE A 161 -9.20 7.22 18.76
C PHE A 161 -10.46 6.55 19.31
N PRO A 162 -11.65 6.83 18.77
CA PRO A 162 -12.80 5.95 18.93
C PRO A 162 -12.47 4.57 18.38
N TYR A 163 -12.81 3.52 19.13
CA TYR A 163 -12.69 2.16 18.64
C TYR A 163 -13.70 1.89 17.52
N LYS A 164 -13.23 1.28 16.44
CA LYS A 164 -14.07 0.78 15.33
C LYS A 164 -13.89 -0.73 15.23
N PRO A 165 -14.97 -1.53 15.22
CA PRO A 165 -14.88 -2.98 15.32
C PRO A 165 -14.38 -3.69 14.06
N MET A 166 -14.40 -3.04 12.90
CA MET A 166 -14.02 -3.66 11.64
C MET A 166 -13.47 -2.65 10.64
N THR A 167 -12.83 -3.17 9.61
CA THR A 167 -12.34 -2.42 8.44
C THR A 167 -13.11 -2.83 7.18
N LEU A 168 -12.95 -2.07 6.09
CA LEU A 168 -13.44 -2.50 4.78
C LEU A 168 -12.79 -3.80 4.32
N ALA A 169 -11.53 -4.07 4.70
CA ALA A 169 -10.88 -5.36 4.44
C ALA A 169 -11.69 -6.52 5.02
N ASN A 170 -12.19 -6.39 6.27
CA ASN A 170 -13.02 -7.42 6.88
C ASN A 170 -14.38 -7.63 6.18
N VAL A 171 -14.88 -6.61 5.47
CA VAL A 171 -16.11 -6.73 4.67
C VAL A 171 -15.80 -7.42 3.34
N ILE A 172 -14.68 -7.08 2.69
CA ILE A 172 -14.18 -7.72 1.47
C ILE A 172 -13.92 -9.22 1.70
N ASP A 173 -13.30 -9.58 2.83
CA ASP A 173 -12.99 -10.97 3.19
C ASP A 173 -14.23 -11.85 3.35
N LYS A 174 -15.40 -11.25 3.65
CA LYS A 174 -16.67 -11.95 3.76
C LYS A 174 -17.31 -12.26 2.40
N GLY A 175 -16.80 -11.70 1.32
CA GLY A 175 -17.24 -11.95 -0.05
C GLY A 175 -17.93 -10.75 -0.70
N ALA A 176 -18.81 -11.03 -1.65
CA ALA A 176 -19.42 -10.01 -2.50
C ALA A 176 -20.19 -8.97 -1.69
N ILE A 177 -19.98 -7.69 -2.02
CA ILE A 177 -20.60 -6.55 -1.34
C ILE A 177 -21.77 -6.04 -2.20
N PRO A 178 -23.00 -5.97 -1.68
CA PRO A 178 -24.12 -5.37 -2.40
C PRO A 178 -23.81 -3.94 -2.86
N LEU A 179 -24.15 -3.64 -4.11
CA LEU A 179 -23.83 -2.34 -4.70
C LEU A 179 -24.36 -1.11 -3.92
N PRO A 180 -25.56 -1.15 -3.30
CA PRO A 180 -26.01 -0.06 -2.42
C PRO A 180 -25.09 0.16 -1.21
N GLN A 181 -24.53 -0.90 -0.65
CA GLN A 181 -23.56 -0.82 0.44
C GLN A 181 -22.25 -0.20 -0.03
N VAL A 182 -21.72 -0.66 -1.18
CA VAL A 182 -20.53 -0.04 -1.81
C VAL A 182 -20.74 1.46 -2.02
N ARG A 183 -21.90 1.87 -2.55
CA ARG A 183 -22.24 3.29 -2.75
C ARG A 183 -22.18 4.09 -1.44
N ARG A 184 -22.79 3.59 -0.35
CA ARG A 184 -22.77 4.27 0.96
C ARG A 184 -21.36 4.43 1.49
N LEU A 185 -20.57 3.36 1.47
CA LEU A 185 -19.19 3.36 1.97
C LEU A 185 -18.31 4.32 1.17
N PHE A 186 -18.39 4.29 -0.17
CA PHE A 186 -17.59 5.18 -1.02
C PHE A 186 -18.05 6.64 -0.99
N LYS A 187 -19.32 6.91 -0.67
CA LYS A 187 -19.77 8.29 -0.41
C LYS A 187 -19.05 8.88 0.80
N ASP A 188 -18.92 8.12 1.89
CA ASP A 188 -18.16 8.55 3.07
C ASP A 188 -16.67 8.71 2.72
N ILE A 189 -16.07 7.73 2.03
CA ILE A 189 -14.64 7.78 1.63
C ILE A 189 -14.35 9.01 0.76
N PHE A 190 -15.13 9.24 -0.30
CA PHE A 190 -14.92 10.41 -1.15
C PHE A 190 -15.20 11.73 -0.42
N THR A 191 -16.16 11.76 0.52
CA THR A 191 -16.37 12.93 1.38
C THR A 191 -15.15 13.23 2.24
N ALA A 192 -14.49 12.18 2.77
CA ALA A 192 -13.22 12.34 3.50
C ALA A 192 -12.13 12.90 2.57
N LEU A 193 -12.01 12.34 1.36
CA LEU A 193 -11.01 12.76 0.37
C LEU A 193 -11.21 14.22 -0.07
N VAL A 194 -12.46 14.67 -0.28
CA VAL A 194 -12.77 16.09 -0.52
C VAL A 194 -12.24 16.99 0.59
N ASP A 195 -12.47 16.64 1.87
CA ASP A 195 -12.03 17.46 3.00
C ASP A 195 -10.49 17.56 3.08
N ILE A 196 -9.78 16.43 2.95
CA ILE A 196 -8.31 16.43 3.06
C ILE A 196 -7.65 17.03 1.81
N HIS A 197 -8.15 16.73 0.61
CA HIS A 197 -7.60 17.26 -0.65
C HIS A 197 -7.85 18.76 -0.76
N GLY A 198 -8.98 19.27 -0.25
CA GLY A 198 -9.26 20.70 -0.15
C GLY A 198 -8.27 21.45 0.76
N GLN A 199 -7.63 20.77 1.71
CA GLN A 199 -6.54 21.30 2.54
C GLN A 199 -5.15 21.07 1.92
N GLY A 200 -5.07 20.43 0.74
CA GLY A 200 -3.84 20.03 0.08
C GLY A 200 -3.14 18.83 0.72
N ILE A 201 -3.80 18.14 1.64
CA ILE A 201 -3.29 16.94 2.30
C ILE A 201 -3.39 15.77 1.32
N ILE A 202 -2.35 14.94 1.26
CA ILE A 202 -2.34 13.69 0.48
C ILE A 202 -2.23 12.54 1.49
N HIS A 203 -3.16 11.59 1.45
CA HIS A 203 -3.20 10.47 2.40
C HIS A 203 -2.04 9.51 2.17
N ARG A 204 -1.76 9.16 0.91
CA ARG A 204 -0.65 8.31 0.44
C ARG A 204 -0.71 6.83 0.79
N ASP A 205 -1.71 6.39 1.57
CA ASP A 205 -1.93 4.96 1.85
C ASP A 205 -3.43 4.58 1.92
N ILE A 206 -4.21 4.96 0.91
CA ILE A 206 -5.61 4.53 0.80
C ILE A 206 -5.66 3.04 0.45
N LYS A 207 -6.31 2.25 1.30
CA LYS A 207 -6.51 0.79 1.17
C LYS A 207 -7.64 0.31 2.09
N PRO A 208 -8.19 -0.90 1.90
CA PRO A 208 -9.31 -1.39 2.71
C PRO A 208 -9.05 -1.39 4.23
N GLU A 209 -7.82 -1.63 4.66
CA GLU A 209 -7.43 -1.62 6.08
C GLU A 209 -7.47 -0.23 6.70
N ALA A 210 -7.28 0.82 5.89
CA ALA A 210 -7.33 2.21 6.32
C ALA A 210 -8.77 2.75 6.44
N ILE A 211 -9.77 2.00 5.97
CA ILE A 211 -11.19 2.37 6.05
C ILE A 211 -11.83 1.65 7.22
N LEU A 212 -12.06 2.35 8.33
CA LEU A 212 -12.68 1.81 9.53
C LEU A 212 -14.20 1.93 9.47
N LEU A 213 -14.94 0.96 9.99
CA LEU A 213 -16.40 0.94 9.95
C LEU A 213 -17.00 0.72 11.34
N ASP A 214 -18.12 1.39 11.63
CA ASP A 214 -18.94 1.10 12.82
C ASP A 214 -19.73 -0.21 12.67
N SER A 215 -20.17 -0.51 11.45
CA SER A 215 -20.90 -1.71 11.06
C SER A 215 -20.57 -2.08 9.61
N PRO A 216 -20.96 -3.26 9.09
CA PRO A 216 -20.73 -3.59 7.68
C PRO A 216 -21.31 -2.54 6.72
N ASP A 217 -22.44 -1.92 7.08
CA ASP A 217 -23.11 -0.88 6.29
C ASP A 217 -22.55 0.54 6.49
N GLY A 218 -21.54 0.69 7.35
CA GLY A 218 -20.93 1.97 7.72
C GLY A 218 -21.49 2.56 9.02
N PRO A 219 -21.31 3.88 9.24
CA PRO A 219 -20.53 4.81 8.41
C PRO A 219 -19.06 4.39 8.29
N ALA A 220 -18.42 4.81 7.19
CA ALA A 220 -17.00 4.60 6.96
C ALA A 220 -16.16 5.79 7.44
N TYR A 221 -14.97 5.50 7.97
CA TYR A 221 -14.02 6.50 8.44
C TYR A 221 -12.64 6.28 7.84
N LEU A 222 -12.08 7.34 7.24
CA LEU A 222 -10.70 7.32 6.76
C LEU A 222 -9.74 7.44 7.95
N SER A 223 -8.77 6.52 8.04
CA SER A 223 -7.80 6.42 9.12
C SER A 223 -6.38 6.18 8.60
N ASP A 224 -5.40 6.18 9.51
CA ASP A 224 -3.98 5.95 9.26
C ASP A 224 -3.29 7.03 8.40
N PHE A 225 -3.19 8.23 8.98
CA PHE A 225 -2.47 9.37 8.39
C PHE A 225 -0.96 9.31 8.66
N GLY A 226 -0.42 8.14 9.05
CA GLY A 226 0.98 7.96 9.39
C GLY A 226 1.92 8.35 8.26
N THR A 227 1.51 8.07 7.03
CA THR A 227 2.25 8.42 5.81
C THR A 227 1.78 9.73 5.19
N ALA A 228 0.82 10.48 5.74
CA ALA A 228 0.24 11.63 5.04
C ALA A 228 1.24 12.77 4.77
N TRP A 229 1.07 13.46 3.64
CA TRP A 229 1.80 14.67 3.29
C TRP A 229 0.92 15.90 3.44
N HIS A 230 1.45 16.98 4.02
CA HIS A 230 0.74 18.25 4.20
C HIS A 230 1.61 19.42 3.70
N PRO A 231 1.05 20.40 2.97
CA PRO A 231 1.81 21.45 2.28
C PRO A 231 2.64 22.35 3.20
N THR A 232 2.19 22.61 4.43
CA THR A 232 2.97 23.36 5.43
C THR A 232 3.69 22.47 6.45
N MET A 233 3.08 21.39 6.93
CA MET A 233 3.66 20.55 7.99
C MET A 233 4.76 19.58 7.49
N SER A 234 4.77 19.25 6.19
CA SER A 234 5.78 18.37 5.59
C SER A 234 6.93 19.12 4.90
N ILE A 235 6.74 20.39 4.51
CA ILE A 235 7.63 21.09 3.56
C ILE A 235 9.11 21.10 3.95
N VAL A 236 9.41 21.13 5.25
CA VAL A 236 10.78 21.18 5.78
C VAL A 236 11.53 19.87 5.56
N SER A 237 10.89 18.73 5.83
CA SER A 237 11.52 17.41 5.62
C SER A 237 11.29 16.85 4.23
N GLU A 238 10.18 17.24 3.59
CA GLU A 238 9.68 16.66 2.36
C GLU A 238 9.07 17.75 1.46
N PRO A 239 9.90 18.48 0.70
CA PRO A 239 9.45 19.56 -0.18
C PRO A 239 8.47 19.06 -1.26
N ALA A 240 7.57 19.94 -1.71
CA ALA A 240 6.49 19.58 -2.64
C ALA A 240 6.95 18.97 -3.99
N LYS A 241 8.17 19.27 -4.45
CA LYS A 241 8.75 18.72 -5.69
C LYS A 241 9.77 17.60 -5.45
N SER A 242 9.92 17.16 -4.20
CA SER A 242 10.87 16.13 -3.80
C SER A 242 10.23 15.18 -2.78
N LYS A 243 8.99 14.76 -3.04
CA LYS A 243 8.29 13.82 -2.17
C LYS A 243 8.90 12.43 -2.22
N ILE A 244 8.72 11.69 -1.12
CA ILE A 244 9.11 10.29 -0.95
C ILE A 244 8.25 9.43 -1.87
N LEU A 245 8.88 8.52 -2.60
CA LEU A 245 8.19 7.67 -3.58
C LEU A 245 7.67 6.38 -2.97
N ASP A 246 8.21 5.95 -1.82
CA ASP A 246 7.79 4.72 -1.15
C ASP A 246 6.51 4.94 -0.33
N ILE A 247 5.42 5.03 -1.09
CA ILE A 247 4.06 5.27 -0.63
C ILE A 247 3.10 4.32 -1.33
N GLY A 248 1.93 4.11 -0.74
CA GLY A 248 0.91 3.21 -1.24
C GLY A 248 1.27 1.73 -1.02
N THR A 249 0.26 0.95 -0.63
CA THR A 249 0.42 -0.47 -0.36
C THR A 249 0.00 -1.30 -1.57
N GLY A 250 0.89 -2.20 -2.01
CA GLY A 250 0.59 -3.29 -2.95
C GLY A 250 -0.26 -2.85 -4.16
N PRO A 251 -1.47 -3.39 -4.35
CA PRO A 251 -2.26 -3.20 -5.57
C PRO A 251 -2.87 -1.80 -5.70
N TYR A 252 -2.82 -0.97 -4.65
CA TYR A 252 -3.42 0.37 -4.63
C TYR A 252 -2.42 1.47 -5.00
N ARG A 253 -1.14 1.14 -5.21
CA ARG A 253 -0.09 2.12 -5.50
C ARG A 253 -0.23 2.71 -6.90
N ALA A 254 -0.23 4.04 -6.96
CA ALA A 254 -0.41 4.80 -8.20
C ALA A 254 0.82 4.74 -9.13
N PRO A 255 0.63 4.75 -10.45
CA PRO A 255 1.73 4.56 -11.41
C PRO A 255 2.72 5.73 -11.39
N GLU A 256 2.29 6.98 -11.16
CA GLU A 256 3.22 8.12 -11.07
C GLU A 256 4.29 7.94 -9.98
N ALA A 257 3.93 7.32 -8.84
CA ALA A 257 4.87 7.01 -7.78
C ALA A 257 5.83 5.87 -8.17
N LEU A 258 5.34 4.89 -8.93
CA LEU A 258 6.15 3.77 -9.45
C LEU A 258 7.19 4.23 -10.48
N PHE A 259 6.87 5.25 -11.27
CA PHE A 259 7.78 5.84 -12.28
C PHE A 259 8.57 7.04 -11.76
N GLY A 260 8.52 7.29 -10.45
CA GLY A 260 9.43 8.18 -9.76
C GLY A 260 9.09 9.67 -9.89
N ASP A 261 7.83 10.02 -10.16
CA ASP A 261 7.38 11.41 -10.07
C ASP A 261 7.42 11.88 -8.61
N LYS A 262 8.32 12.80 -8.26
CA LYS A 262 8.40 13.36 -6.91
C LYS A 262 7.50 14.57 -6.69
N ALA A 263 6.77 15.00 -7.72
CA ALA A 263 5.84 16.12 -7.66
C ALA A 263 4.37 15.66 -7.59
N TYR A 264 4.11 14.35 -7.37
CA TYR A 264 2.76 13.80 -7.30
C TYR A 264 1.85 14.57 -6.35
N GLY A 265 0.56 14.55 -6.65
CA GLY A 265 -0.50 15.25 -5.91
C GLY A 265 -1.57 14.32 -5.35
N PRO A 266 -2.73 14.88 -4.96
CA PRO A 266 -3.90 14.12 -4.50
C PRO A 266 -4.39 13.01 -5.42
N SER A 267 -4.01 13.05 -6.71
CA SER A 267 -4.36 12.02 -7.69
C SER A 267 -3.98 10.60 -7.25
N VAL A 268 -2.89 10.43 -6.49
CA VAL A 268 -2.45 9.12 -6.01
C VAL A 268 -3.50 8.45 -5.11
N ASP A 269 -4.20 9.23 -4.29
CA ASP A 269 -5.27 8.75 -3.44
C ASP A 269 -6.51 8.37 -4.28
N MET A 270 -6.77 9.12 -5.36
CA MET A 270 -7.89 8.84 -6.27
C MET A 270 -7.68 7.55 -7.05
N TRP A 271 -6.44 7.25 -7.45
CA TRP A 271 -6.11 5.95 -8.06
C TRP A 271 -6.37 4.80 -7.10
N ALA A 272 -5.86 4.92 -5.88
CA ALA A 272 -6.04 3.92 -4.83
C ALA A 272 -7.53 3.71 -4.51
N ALA A 273 -8.31 4.78 -4.40
CA ALA A 273 -9.76 4.71 -4.21
C ALA A 273 -10.47 4.04 -5.40
N GLY A 274 -10.05 4.31 -6.64
CA GLY A 274 -10.58 3.64 -7.84
C GLY A 274 -10.28 2.15 -7.88
N ALA A 275 -9.05 1.75 -7.54
CA ALA A 275 -8.66 0.34 -7.45
C ALA A 275 -9.44 -0.40 -6.33
N MET A 276 -9.61 0.24 -5.17
CA MET A 276 -10.41 -0.29 -4.07
C MET A 276 -11.90 -0.40 -4.42
N LEU A 277 -12.46 0.57 -5.17
CA LEU A 277 -13.84 0.51 -5.66
C LEU A 277 -14.02 -0.67 -6.62
N ALA A 278 -13.08 -0.87 -7.54
CA ALA A 278 -13.10 -2.00 -8.46
C ALA A 278 -13.08 -3.34 -7.73
N GLU A 279 -12.27 -3.48 -6.68
CA GLU A 279 -12.22 -4.68 -5.86
C GLU A 279 -13.54 -4.96 -5.13
N CYS A 280 -14.13 -3.94 -4.50
CA CYS A 280 -15.42 -4.06 -3.80
C CYS A 280 -16.59 -4.43 -4.71
N CYS A 281 -16.50 -4.10 -6.00
CA CYS A 281 -17.56 -4.35 -6.98
C CYS A 281 -17.46 -5.71 -7.69
N ARG A 282 -16.43 -6.51 -7.42
CA ARG A 282 -16.26 -7.83 -8.02
C ARG A 282 -16.86 -8.92 -7.15
N SER A 283 -17.28 -10.02 -7.77
CA SER A 283 -17.84 -11.20 -7.09
C SER A 283 -17.14 -12.48 -7.61
N PRO A 284 -16.23 -13.10 -6.84
CA PRO A 284 -15.74 -12.64 -5.53
C PRO A 284 -14.89 -11.37 -5.65
N PRO A 285 -14.74 -10.60 -4.55
CA PRO A 285 -13.80 -9.48 -4.50
C PRO A 285 -12.39 -9.94 -4.88
N LYS A 286 -11.72 -9.16 -5.73
CA LYS A 286 -10.34 -9.39 -6.14
C LYS A 286 -9.68 -8.06 -6.49
N PRO A 287 -8.46 -7.78 -6.01
CA PRO A 287 -7.71 -6.58 -6.38
C PRO A 287 -7.67 -6.36 -7.90
N LEU A 288 -7.78 -5.10 -8.32
CA LEU A 288 -7.74 -4.73 -9.73
C LEU A 288 -6.37 -5.03 -10.36
N PHE A 289 -5.31 -4.85 -9.59
CA PHE A 289 -3.93 -5.13 -9.98
C PHE A 289 -3.34 -6.18 -9.05
N GLU A 290 -2.47 -7.03 -9.58
CA GLU A 290 -1.80 -8.07 -8.81
C GLU A 290 -0.44 -7.56 -8.31
N SER A 291 -0.23 -7.62 -6.99
CA SER A 291 1.05 -7.35 -6.33
C SER A 291 1.46 -8.57 -5.51
N ARG A 292 2.69 -9.07 -5.65
CA ARG A 292 3.18 -10.20 -4.84
C ARG A 292 3.49 -9.76 -3.40
N PRO A 293 3.47 -10.66 -2.40
CA PRO A 293 3.69 -10.31 -0.99
C PRO A 293 5.05 -9.63 -0.75
N ALA A 294 5.09 -8.72 0.23
CA ALA A 294 6.20 -7.79 0.51
C ALA A 294 7.55 -8.45 0.91
N HIS A 295 7.57 -9.75 1.17
CA HIS A 295 8.80 -10.49 1.49
C HIS A 295 9.56 -10.99 0.25
N GLU A 296 9.02 -10.76 -0.95
CA GLU A 296 9.66 -11.05 -2.24
C GLU A 296 10.11 -9.73 -2.92
N ASP A 297 11.42 -9.47 -2.93
CA ASP A 297 12.01 -8.27 -3.55
C ASP A 297 11.76 -8.27 -5.08
N GLY A 298 11.00 -7.29 -5.58
CA GLY A 298 10.56 -7.17 -6.98
C GLY A 298 9.11 -6.68 -7.19
N ASN A 299 8.37 -6.44 -6.09
CA ASN A 299 6.94 -6.14 -6.07
C ASN A 299 6.50 -5.01 -7.04
N GLN A 300 7.28 -3.93 -7.16
CA GLN A 300 6.93 -2.80 -8.03
C GLN A 300 6.89 -3.17 -9.52
N LEU A 301 7.82 -3.99 -10.00
CA LEU A 301 7.82 -4.41 -11.42
C LEU A 301 6.64 -5.35 -11.71
N GLY A 302 6.33 -6.26 -10.78
CA GLY A 302 5.15 -7.12 -10.89
C GLY A 302 3.86 -6.30 -10.99
N LEU A 303 3.73 -5.29 -10.12
CA LEU A 303 2.61 -4.36 -10.14
C LEU A 303 2.56 -3.54 -11.43
N ILE A 304 3.68 -2.97 -11.88
CA ILE A 304 3.78 -2.24 -13.17
C ILE A 304 3.30 -3.12 -14.32
N LEU A 305 3.79 -4.36 -14.40
CA LEU A 305 3.38 -5.30 -15.43
C LEU A 305 1.90 -5.66 -15.33
N SER A 306 1.34 -5.78 -14.12
CA SER A 306 -0.09 -5.97 -13.94
C SER A 306 -0.88 -4.77 -14.45
N ILE A 307 -0.47 -3.54 -14.11
CA ILE A 307 -1.11 -2.31 -14.57
C ILE A 307 -1.09 -2.25 -16.10
N PHE A 308 0.04 -2.53 -16.74
CA PHE A 308 0.16 -2.47 -18.20
C PHE A 308 -0.59 -3.58 -18.92
N LYS A 309 -0.66 -4.79 -18.37
CA LYS A 309 -1.49 -5.85 -18.94
C LYS A 309 -2.98 -5.50 -18.88
N THR A 310 -3.41 -4.78 -17.85
CA THR A 310 -4.81 -4.39 -17.66
C THR A 310 -5.16 -3.17 -18.51
N LEU A 311 -4.44 -2.05 -18.35
CA LEU A 311 -4.76 -0.76 -18.96
C LEU A 311 -4.03 -0.47 -20.27
N GLY A 312 -3.03 -1.29 -20.60
CA GLY A 312 -2.11 -1.05 -21.72
C GLY A 312 -0.84 -0.32 -21.28
N THR A 313 0.21 -0.43 -22.09
CA THR A 313 1.41 0.37 -21.88
C THR A 313 1.12 1.83 -22.26
N PRO A 314 1.39 2.80 -21.37
CA PRO A 314 1.13 4.20 -21.65
C PRO A 314 1.99 4.71 -22.82
N THR A 315 1.43 5.60 -23.62
CA THR A 315 2.12 6.35 -24.67
C THR A 315 2.23 7.82 -24.28
N ARG A 316 2.93 8.62 -25.11
CA ARG A 316 3.04 10.07 -24.92
C ARG A 316 1.68 10.77 -25.03
N GLU A 317 0.72 10.15 -25.71
CA GLU A 317 -0.63 10.66 -25.88
C GLU A 317 -1.51 10.29 -24.68
N THR A 318 -1.39 9.07 -24.14
CA THR A 318 -2.22 8.62 -23.01
C THR A 318 -1.69 9.08 -21.65
N TRP A 319 -0.39 9.39 -21.55
CA TRP A 319 0.22 9.93 -20.33
C TRP A 319 1.31 10.97 -20.64
N PRO A 320 0.94 12.17 -21.13
CA PRO A 320 1.91 13.18 -21.57
C PRO A 320 2.89 13.61 -20.48
N GLU A 321 2.43 13.71 -19.23
CA GLU A 321 3.20 14.18 -18.08
C GLU A 321 4.38 13.25 -17.77
N ALA A 322 4.26 11.96 -18.08
CA ALA A 322 5.29 10.97 -17.82
C ALA A 322 6.55 11.14 -18.68
N ALA A 323 6.49 11.98 -19.73
CA ALA A 323 7.67 12.39 -20.49
C ALA A 323 8.72 13.12 -19.64
N ASN A 324 8.29 13.73 -18.53
CA ASN A 324 9.17 14.46 -17.63
C ASN A 324 9.62 13.62 -16.42
N PHE A 325 9.21 12.36 -16.34
CA PHE A 325 9.63 11.49 -15.25
C PHE A 325 11.10 11.08 -15.42
N LYS A 326 11.73 10.70 -14.32
CA LYS A 326 13.12 10.24 -14.34
C LYS A 326 13.30 9.01 -15.23
N THR A 327 12.28 8.16 -15.28
CA THR A 327 12.22 6.97 -16.13
C THR A 327 10.87 6.96 -16.84
N PRO A 328 10.77 7.61 -18.02
CA PRO A 328 9.53 7.62 -18.79
C PRO A 328 9.10 6.19 -19.13
N PRO A 329 7.83 5.82 -18.92
CA PRO A 329 7.32 4.47 -19.17
C PRO A 329 7.02 4.20 -20.65
N PHE A 330 7.67 4.93 -21.57
CA PHE A 330 7.43 4.83 -23.00
C PHE A 330 8.43 3.87 -23.62
N GLU A 331 8.00 3.16 -24.67
CA GLU A 331 8.90 2.32 -25.49
C GLU A 331 9.59 1.20 -24.69
N MET A 332 8.88 0.60 -23.74
CA MET A 332 9.32 -0.65 -23.13
C MET A 332 9.40 -1.75 -24.18
N TYR A 333 10.38 -2.65 -24.06
CA TYR A 333 10.59 -3.77 -24.99
C TYR A 333 9.35 -4.63 -25.24
N ARG A 334 8.39 -4.64 -24.30
CA ARG A 334 7.09 -5.28 -24.44
C ARG A 334 5.98 -4.26 -24.25
N MET A 335 5.27 -3.96 -25.33
CA MET A 335 4.06 -3.17 -25.31
C MET A 335 2.85 -4.07 -25.07
N PHE A 336 1.95 -3.65 -24.20
CA PHE A 336 0.67 -4.31 -23.94
C PHE A 336 -0.46 -3.45 -24.51
N ASN A 337 -1.40 -4.09 -25.21
CA ASN A 337 -2.64 -3.43 -25.60
C ASN A 337 -3.56 -3.37 -24.37
N GLY A 338 -4.16 -2.21 -24.11
CA GLY A 338 -5.13 -2.07 -23.03
C GLY A 338 -6.40 -2.86 -23.32
N GLN A 339 -6.99 -3.40 -22.27
CA GLN A 339 -8.28 -4.07 -22.34
C GLN A 339 -9.40 -3.02 -22.19
N PRO A 340 -10.52 -3.15 -22.91
CA PRO A 340 -11.67 -2.30 -22.65
C PRO A 340 -12.23 -2.59 -21.25
N TRP A 341 -12.75 -1.57 -20.56
CA TRP A 341 -13.29 -1.74 -19.20
C TRP A 341 -14.43 -2.76 -19.10
N THR A 342 -15.14 -3.03 -20.20
CA THR A 342 -16.14 -4.11 -20.30
C THR A 342 -15.54 -5.51 -20.19
N GLU A 343 -14.26 -5.69 -20.52
CA GLU A 343 -13.52 -6.95 -20.34
C GLU A 343 -12.80 -6.99 -19.00
N ILE A 344 -12.31 -5.85 -18.50
CA ILE A 344 -11.67 -5.76 -17.18
C ILE A 344 -12.68 -6.05 -16.06
N LEU A 345 -13.89 -5.49 -16.18
CA LEU A 345 -14.96 -5.57 -15.18
C LEU A 345 -16.29 -5.97 -15.84
N PRO A 346 -16.42 -7.21 -16.36
CA PRO A 346 -17.56 -7.61 -17.19
C PRO A 346 -18.90 -7.62 -16.44
N GLU A 347 -18.88 -8.02 -15.17
CA GLU A 347 -20.08 -8.19 -14.33
C GLU A 347 -20.43 -6.92 -13.51
N VAL A 348 -19.60 -5.88 -13.60
CA VAL A 348 -19.80 -4.63 -12.86
C VAL A 348 -20.77 -3.72 -13.62
N ASP A 349 -21.68 -3.08 -12.88
CA ASP A 349 -22.64 -2.11 -13.41
C ASP A 349 -21.96 -1.04 -14.29
N PRO A 350 -22.53 -0.67 -15.45
CA PRO A 350 -21.91 0.28 -16.38
C PRO A 350 -21.60 1.65 -15.76
N HIS A 351 -22.43 2.18 -14.86
CA HIS A 351 -22.17 3.47 -14.20
C HIS A 351 -21.06 3.36 -13.16
N VAL A 352 -20.93 2.21 -12.51
CA VAL A 352 -19.82 1.93 -11.60
C VAL A 352 -18.51 1.81 -12.38
N ARG A 353 -18.53 1.08 -13.49
CA ARG A 353 -17.39 0.90 -14.40
C ARG A 353 -16.91 2.24 -14.96
N ASP A 354 -17.83 3.12 -15.35
CA ASP A 354 -17.54 4.48 -15.80
C ASP A 354 -16.81 5.29 -14.71
N LEU A 355 -17.32 5.27 -13.47
CA LEU A 355 -16.66 5.92 -12.33
C LEU A 355 -15.25 5.36 -12.10
N ILE A 356 -15.10 4.04 -12.04
CA ILE A 356 -13.79 3.38 -11.86
C ILE A 356 -12.82 3.82 -12.97
N SER A 357 -13.26 3.85 -14.23
CA SER A 357 -12.41 4.26 -15.36
C SER A 357 -11.94 5.70 -15.27
N SER A 358 -12.75 6.59 -14.68
CA SER A 358 -12.38 7.99 -14.44
C SER A 358 -11.36 8.15 -13.30
N LEU A 359 -11.37 7.23 -12.34
CA LEU A 359 -10.48 7.23 -11.17
C LEU A 359 -9.14 6.51 -11.43
N VAL A 360 -9.16 5.47 -12.26
CA VAL A 360 -8.00 4.65 -12.60
C VAL A 360 -7.53 5.03 -14.00
N HIS A 361 -7.01 6.26 -14.11
CA HIS A 361 -6.54 6.87 -15.34
C HIS A 361 -5.08 7.37 -15.17
N PHE A 362 -4.25 7.23 -16.20
CA PHE A 362 -2.82 7.56 -16.12
C PHE A 362 -2.55 9.07 -15.99
N ASP A 363 -3.14 9.88 -16.86
CA ASP A 363 -2.87 11.32 -16.94
C ASP A 363 -3.59 12.15 -15.86
N SER A 364 -3.38 13.47 -15.91
CA SER A 364 -4.00 14.45 -15.02
C SER A 364 -5.52 14.59 -15.17
N LYS A 365 -6.18 13.89 -16.11
CA LYS A 365 -7.65 13.89 -16.26
C LYS A 365 -8.35 12.97 -15.25
N ARG A 366 -7.59 12.28 -14.40
CA ARG A 366 -8.10 11.47 -13.29
C ARG A 366 -9.10 12.28 -12.45
N ALA A 367 -10.27 11.71 -12.20
CA ALA A 367 -11.35 12.39 -11.48
C ALA A 367 -10.95 12.76 -10.05
N THR A 368 -11.36 13.95 -9.60
CA THR A 368 -11.21 14.38 -8.20
C THR A 368 -12.28 13.74 -7.31
N ALA A 369 -12.12 13.82 -6.00
CA ALA A 369 -13.12 13.32 -5.05
C ALA A 369 -14.48 14.04 -5.20
N GLU A 370 -14.48 15.35 -5.49
CA GLU A 370 -15.70 16.11 -5.75
C GLU A 370 -16.41 15.63 -7.01
N GLN A 371 -15.66 15.38 -8.08
CA GLN A 371 -16.21 14.84 -9.34
C GLN A 371 -16.77 13.42 -9.13
N ALA A 372 -16.08 12.59 -8.34
CA ALA A 372 -16.53 11.25 -7.99
C ALA A 372 -17.85 11.28 -7.20
N LEU A 373 -18.01 12.20 -6.24
CA LEU A 373 -19.27 12.39 -5.49
C LEU A 373 -20.44 12.86 -6.37
N GLN A 374 -20.16 13.61 -7.43
CA GLN A 374 -21.16 14.08 -8.39
C GLN A 374 -21.48 13.05 -9.47
N HIS A 375 -20.76 11.93 -9.51
CA HIS A 375 -20.96 10.90 -10.51
C HIS A 375 -22.35 10.27 -10.42
N LYS A 376 -22.93 9.86 -11.56
CA LYS A 376 -24.27 9.26 -11.64
C LYS A 376 -24.46 8.08 -10.69
N PHE A 377 -23.42 7.26 -10.53
CA PHE A 377 -23.43 6.15 -9.58
C PHE A 377 -23.64 6.61 -8.13
N MET A 378 -23.06 7.74 -7.72
CA MET A 378 -23.15 8.28 -6.36
C MET A 378 -24.43 9.07 -6.10
N VAL A 379 -24.96 9.74 -7.13
CA VAL A 379 -26.17 10.56 -7.04
C VAL A 379 -27.45 9.75 -7.30
N GLY A 380 -27.34 8.60 -7.96
CA GLY A 380 -28.48 7.74 -8.31
C GLY A 380 -29.36 7.37 -7.10
N THR A 381 -30.66 7.59 -7.25
CA THR A 381 -31.69 7.41 -6.22
C THR A 381 -31.80 5.96 -5.74
N GLU A 382 -32.17 5.77 -4.47
CA GLU A 382 -32.62 4.49 -3.90
C GLU A 382 -33.99 4.02 -4.47
N GLU A 383 -34.30 4.36 -5.72
CA GLU A 383 -35.56 4.02 -6.37
C GLU A 383 -35.37 2.77 -7.23
N SER A 384 -35.48 1.59 -6.62
CA SER A 384 -35.92 0.34 -7.27
C SER A 384 -36.12 -0.78 -6.24
N GLN A 385 -36.92 -0.54 -5.20
CA GLN A 385 -37.64 -1.61 -4.51
C GLN A 385 -39.02 -1.07 -4.13
N ALA A 386 -39.93 -1.12 -5.12
CA ALA A 386 -41.37 -1.15 -4.89
C ALA A 386 -41.80 -2.60 -4.69
#